data_AF-A0AAN8FTY8-F1
#
_entry.id   AF-A0AAN8FTY8-F1
#
_cell.length_a   1.000
_cell.length_b   1.000
_cell.length_c   1.000
_cell.angle_alpha   90.00
_cell.angle_beta   90.00
_cell.angle_gamma   90.00
#
_symmetry.space_group_name_H-M   'P 1'
#
loop_
_entity.id
_entity.type
_entity.pdbx_description
1 polymer ?
#
loop_
_entity_poly.entity_id
_entity_poly.type
_entity_poly.pdbx_seq_one_letter_code
_entity_poly.pdbx_strand_id
1 'polypeptide(L)'
;MIARWYDRKKKVVIKLNITSFESAEPVISRNVVFEIPGSVYPDEIVLLSAHIDSWDVGQGALDDGGGMAAVRAAMLAIKRLSQSNADFKPKRTIRGIFWTAEEQGTLGSNYYFNDHSSTEERFVFASESDQGAFRPHNYNSILRYQGDKEHRKLLEQIVLVLNTNGIPLRVRNSRDQVSFR
;
A
#
# COMPACT_ATOMS: atom_id res chain seq x y z
N MET A 1 -8.50 -9.29 -29.16
CA MET A 1 -8.28 -9.59 -30.60
C MET A 1 -8.32 -11.09 -30.89
N ILE A 2 -7.54 -11.91 -30.19
CA ILE A 2 -7.50 -13.38 -30.33
C ILE A 2 -8.89 -14.03 -30.10
N ALA A 3 -9.61 -13.63 -29.04
CA ALA A 3 -10.96 -14.12 -28.76
C ALA A 3 -11.92 -13.98 -29.96
N ARG A 4 -11.88 -12.84 -30.66
CA ARG A 4 -12.73 -12.59 -31.84
C ARG A 4 -12.42 -13.51 -33.02
N TRP A 5 -11.18 -13.99 -33.17
CA TRP A 5 -10.81 -14.94 -34.23
C TRP A 5 -11.27 -16.35 -33.90
N TYR A 6 -11.18 -16.75 -32.63
CA TYR A 6 -11.75 -17.99 -32.12
C TYR A 6 -13.28 -18.05 -32.33
N ASP A 7 -14.00 -16.98 -31.97
CA ASP A 7 -15.47 -16.90 -32.13
C ASP A 7 -15.92 -17.07 -33.58
N ARG A 8 -15.09 -16.61 -34.53
CA ARG A 8 -15.32 -16.74 -35.97
C ARG A 8 -14.90 -18.11 -36.54
N LYS A 9 -14.64 -19.10 -35.67
CA LYS A 9 -14.20 -20.45 -36.03
C LYS A 9 -12.94 -20.47 -36.92
N LYS A 10 -12.09 -19.44 -36.81
CA LYS A 10 -10.80 -19.41 -37.50
C LYS A 10 -9.76 -20.14 -36.64
N LYS A 11 -8.89 -20.93 -37.29
CA LYS A 11 -7.76 -21.58 -36.61
C LYS A 11 -6.81 -20.49 -36.10
N VAL A 12 -6.66 -20.40 -34.78
CA VAL A 12 -5.66 -19.56 -34.13
C VAL A 12 -4.43 -20.42 -33.87
N VAL A 13 -3.27 -20.00 -34.40
CA VAL A 13 -1.97 -20.62 -34.11
C VAL A 13 -1.13 -19.56 -33.41
N ILE A 14 -0.67 -19.88 -32.21
CA ILE A 14 0.22 -19.01 -31.43
C ILE A 14 1.60 -19.64 -31.46
N LYS A 15 2.61 -18.86 -31.87
CA LYS A 15 4.01 -19.21 -31.67
C LYS A 15 4.55 -18.31 -30.57
N LEU A 16 4.96 -18.92 -29.47
CA LEU A 16 5.53 -18.22 -28.33
C LEU A 16 7.02 -18.52 -28.27
N ASN A 17 7.83 -17.47 -28.13
CA ASN A 17 9.26 -17.61 -27.86
C ASN A 17 9.58 -16.66 -26.70
N ILE A 18 9.86 -17.23 -25.53
CA ILE A 18 10.20 -16.49 -24.32
C ILE A 18 11.59 -16.92 -23.89
N THR A 19 12.47 -15.94 -23.70
CA THR A 19 13.80 -16.13 -23.16
C THR A 19 13.94 -15.30 -21.90
N SER A 20 14.36 -15.92 -20.80
CA SER A 20 14.67 -15.25 -19.54
C SER A 20 16.06 -15.68 -19.07
N PHE A 21 16.70 -14.83 -18.27
CA PHE A 21 17.95 -15.13 -17.60
C PHE A 21 17.74 -14.95 -16.11
N GLU A 22 18.17 -15.94 -15.32
CA GLU A 22 18.18 -15.87 -13.87
C GLU A 22 19.62 -15.60 -13.42
N SER A 23 19.80 -14.56 -12.60
CA SER A 23 21.10 -14.32 -11.96
C SER A 23 21.42 -15.48 -11.02
N ALA A 24 22.66 -15.98 -11.06
CA ALA A 24 23.11 -17.04 -10.16
C ALA A 24 23.20 -16.56 -8.69
N GLU A 25 23.40 -15.26 -8.47
CA GLU A 25 23.58 -14.69 -7.14
C GLU A 25 22.43 -13.75 -6.76
N PRO A 26 21.95 -13.80 -5.50
CA PRO A 26 21.00 -12.84 -4.97
C PRO A 26 21.56 -11.41 -5.01
N VAL A 27 20.68 -10.43 -5.21
CA VAL A 27 21.01 -9.01 -5.16
C VAL A 27 20.54 -8.38 -3.86
N ILE A 28 21.31 -7.42 -3.34
CA ILE A 28 20.94 -6.67 -2.14
C ILE A 28 20.05 -5.50 -2.55
N SER A 29 18.82 -5.50 -2.03
CA SER A 29 17.93 -4.34 -2.07
C SER A 29 17.60 -3.82 -0.66
N ARG A 30 16.87 -2.72 -0.55
CA ARG A 30 16.60 -2.03 0.73
C ARG A 30 15.18 -1.47 0.79
N ASN A 31 14.49 -1.74 1.89
CA ASN A 31 13.32 -0.94 2.27
C ASN A 31 13.78 0.48 2.66
N VAL A 32 12.95 1.48 2.35
CA VAL A 32 13.18 2.86 2.79
C VAL A 32 12.22 3.18 3.92
N VAL A 33 12.73 3.43 5.12
CA VAL A 33 11.93 3.69 6.33
C VAL A 33 12.14 5.13 6.80
N PHE A 34 11.07 5.82 7.18
CA PHE A 34 11.12 7.19 7.67
C PHE A 34 9.97 7.47 8.64
N GLU A 35 10.18 8.36 9.62
CA GLU A 35 9.27 8.49 10.76
C GLU A 35 8.98 9.92 11.20
N ILE A 36 7.81 10.07 11.84
CA ILE A 36 7.46 11.19 12.70
C ILE A 36 7.24 10.62 14.11
N PRO A 37 8.16 10.85 15.05
CA PRO A 37 8.07 10.27 16.39
C PRO A 37 6.80 10.69 17.14
N GLY A 38 6.15 9.72 17.77
CA GLY A 38 5.02 9.95 18.65
C GLY A 38 5.41 10.71 19.92
N SER A 39 4.46 11.46 20.47
CA SER A 39 4.66 12.26 21.68
C SER A 39 4.27 11.57 22.99
N VAL A 40 3.37 10.59 22.94
CA VAL A 40 2.82 9.93 24.15
C VAL A 40 3.07 8.43 24.12
N TYR A 41 2.96 7.81 22.95
CA TYR A 41 3.14 6.38 22.71
C TYR A 41 4.13 6.19 21.56
N PRO A 42 5.44 6.48 21.76
CA PRO A 42 6.43 6.42 20.69
C PRO A 42 6.61 5.01 20.11
N ASP A 43 6.35 3.96 20.90
CA ASP A 43 6.47 2.56 20.48
C ASP A 43 5.21 2.03 19.78
N GLU A 44 4.13 2.83 19.71
CA GLU A 44 2.93 2.48 18.94
C GLU A 44 3.02 3.06 17.53
N ILE A 45 2.94 2.18 16.52
CA ILE A 45 3.21 2.51 15.13
C ILE A 45 1.91 2.58 14.32
N VAL A 46 1.73 3.71 13.63
CA VAL A 46 0.77 3.88 12.54
C VAL A 46 1.57 3.85 11.23
N LEU A 47 1.43 2.76 10.48
CA LEU A 47 2.19 2.51 9.27
C LEU A 47 1.44 2.97 8.01
N LEU A 48 2.11 3.81 7.22
CA LEU A 48 1.70 4.22 5.88
C LEU A 48 2.74 3.71 4.87
N SER A 49 2.33 2.95 3.87
CA SER A 49 3.29 2.30 2.96
C SER A 49 2.91 2.28 1.49
N ALA A 50 3.92 1.99 0.68
CA ALA A 50 3.94 1.84 -0.78
C ALA A 50 5.16 0.97 -1.12
N HIS A 51 5.41 0.63 -2.39
CA HIS A 51 6.67 -0.01 -2.79
C HIS A 51 7.51 0.86 -3.75
N ILE A 52 8.84 0.66 -3.72
CA ILE A 52 9.82 1.46 -4.45
C ILE A 52 10.30 0.77 -5.73
N ASP A 53 10.17 -0.55 -5.82
CA ASP A 53 10.43 -1.30 -7.05
C ASP A 53 9.24 -1.21 -8.02
N SER A 54 9.46 -1.63 -9.26
CA SER A 54 8.42 -1.73 -10.30
C SER A 54 8.88 -2.68 -11.41
N TRP A 55 7.99 -3.03 -12.33
CA TRP A 55 8.36 -3.76 -13.54
C TRP A 55 9.25 -2.97 -14.51
N ASP A 56 10.14 -3.71 -15.16
CA ASP A 56 11.22 -3.25 -16.03
C ASP A 56 10.77 -2.65 -17.37
N VAL A 57 9.59 -3.04 -17.87
CA VAL A 57 9.07 -2.56 -19.17
C VAL A 57 8.31 -1.23 -19.08
N GLY A 58 8.05 -0.75 -17.86
CA GLY A 58 7.26 0.45 -17.58
C GLY A 58 8.09 1.60 -17.05
N GLN A 59 7.41 2.53 -16.37
CA GLN A 59 8.04 3.63 -15.63
C GLN A 59 7.66 3.61 -14.14
N GLY A 60 6.93 2.57 -13.70
CA GLY A 60 6.45 2.44 -12.33
C GLY A 60 5.53 3.58 -11.83
N ALA A 61 4.93 4.39 -12.72
CA ALA A 61 4.23 5.61 -12.29
C ALA A 61 2.94 5.33 -11.50
N LEU A 62 2.23 4.25 -11.82
CA LEU A 62 1.01 3.82 -11.12
C LEU A 62 1.25 2.64 -10.19
N ASP A 63 2.46 2.08 -10.23
CA ASP A 63 2.83 0.80 -9.65
C ASP A 63 4.34 0.86 -9.34
N ASP A 64 4.77 1.51 -8.24
CA ASP A 64 3.93 2.24 -7.26
C ASP A 64 4.41 3.67 -6.95
N GLY A 65 4.94 4.37 -7.96
CA GLY A 65 5.32 5.79 -7.84
C GLY A 65 4.17 6.70 -7.38
N GLY A 66 2.94 6.33 -7.73
CA GLY A 66 1.71 6.99 -7.29
C GLY A 66 1.45 6.84 -5.78
N GLY A 67 1.52 5.62 -5.26
CA GLY A 67 1.41 5.33 -3.83
C GLY A 67 2.53 5.97 -3.03
N MET A 68 3.77 5.88 -3.52
CA MET A 68 4.91 6.58 -2.91
C MET A 68 4.67 8.08 -2.77
N ALA A 69 4.16 8.71 -3.82
CA ALA A 69 3.83 10.14 -3.80
C ALA A 69 2.73 10.47 -2.79
N ALA A 70 1.69 9.63 -2.70
CA ALA A 70 0.59 9.80 -1.74
C ALA A 70 1.07 9.68 -0.29
N VAL A 71 1.83 8.63 0.04
CA VAL A 71 2.40 8.41 1.38
C VAL A 71 3.34 9.54 1.76
N ARG A 72 4.24 9.94 0.86
CA ARG A 72 5.17 11.06 1.11
C ARG A 72 4.42 12.37 1.34
N ALA A 73 3.38 12.65 0.55
CA ALA A 73 2.56 13.86 0.69
C ALA A 73 1.82 13.88 2.04
N ALA A 74 1.22 12.75 2.44
CA ALA A 74 0.54 12.61 3.73
C ALA A 74 1.51 12.83 4.90
N MET A 75 2.67 12.18 4.87
CA MET A 75 3.72 12.33 5.88
C MET A 75 4.22 13.78 5.99
N LEU A 76 4.45 14.44 4.86
CA LEU A 76 4.86 15.85 4.86
C LEU A 76 3.76 16.77 5.41
N ALA A 77 2.49 16.51 5.10
CA ALA A 77 1.37 17.27 5.63
C ALA A 77 1.25 17.12 7.16
N ILE A 78 1.32 15.90 7.68
CA ILE A 78 1.29 15.61 9.12
C ILE A 78 2.46 16.32 9.84
N LYS A 79 3.68 16.23 9.29
CA LYS A 79 4.85 16.91 9.84
C LYS A 79 4.66 18.43 9.89
N ARG A 80 4.18 19.05 8.81
CA ARG A 80 3.95 20.50 8.77
C ARG A 80 2.85 20.93 9.74
N LEU A 81 1.75 20.18 9.81
CA LEU A 81 0.66 20.47 10.74
C LEU A 81 1.12 20.41 12.19
N SER A 82 1.82 19.33 12.57
CA SER A 82 2.38 19.18 13.93
C SER A 82 3.40 20.26 14.31
N GLN A 83 4.14 20.80 13.34
CA GLN A 83 5.05 21.94 13.56
C GLN A 83 4.31 23.27 13.71
N SER A 84 3.17 23.42 13.02
CA SER A 84 2.37 24.65 13.06
C SER A 84 1.44 24.75 14.28
N ASN A 85 0.98 23.63 14.81
CA ASN A 85 0.10 23.58 15.98
C ASN A 85 0.33 22.26 16.75
N ALA A 86 0.62 22.42 18.05
CA ALA A 86 0.91 21.32 18.96
C ALA A 86 -0.23 20.31 19.10
N ASP A 87 -1.49 20.71 18.89
CA ASP A 87 -2.67 19.83 18.93
C ASP A 87 -2.63 18.76 17.82
N PHE A 88 -1.91 19.02 16.72
CA PHE A 88 -1.70 18.07 15.64
C PHE A 88 -0.44 17.23 15.79
N LYS A 89 0.29 17.35 16.91
CA LYS A 89 1.43 16.46 17.17
C LYS A 89 0.92 15.03 17.35
N PRO A 90 1.40 14.05 16.56
CA PRO A 90 0.97 12.67 16.71
C PRO A 90 1.24 12.15 18.12
N LYS A 91 0.26 11.48 18.71
CA LYS A 91 0.47 10.76 19.98
C LYS A 91 1.31 9.51 19.76
N ARG A 92 1.15 8.87 18.61
CA ARG A 92 1.81 7.65 18.15
C ARG A 92 2.84 7.96 17.07
N THR A 93 3.83 7.10 16.90
CA THR A 93 4.79 7.24 15.81
C THR A 93 4.10 6.95 14.49
N ILE A 94 4.24 7.87 13.52
CA ILE A 94 3.81 7.62 12.15
C ILE A 94 5.04 7.15 11.37
N ARG A 95 5.01 5.91 10.88
CA ARG A 95 6.09 5.31 10.10
C ARG A 95 5.67 5.22 8.64
N GLY A 96 6.48 5.79 7.76
CA GLY A 96 6.41 5.63 6.32
C GLY A 96 7.39 4.54 5.88
N ILE A 97 6.95 3.60 5.05
CA ILE A 97 7.85 2.61 4.46
C ILE A 97 7.60 2.48 2.96
N PHE A 98 8.70 2.47 2.20
CA PHE A 98 8.69 2.01 0.82
C PHE A 98 9.34 0.63 0.75
N TRP A 99 8.53 -0.38 0.48
CA TRP A 99 8.95 -1.77 0.35
C TRP A 99 9.77 -1.96 -0.90
N THR A 100 10.80 -2.80 -0.83
CA THR A 100 11.44 -3.31 -2.03
C THR A 100 10.95 -4.70 -2.37
N ALA A 101 11.05 -5.06 -3.64
CA ALA A 101 10.76 -6.38 -4.16
C ALA A 101 9.33 -6.84 -3.80
N GLU A 102 8.37 -5.92 -3.92
CA GLU A 102 6.93 -6.23 -3.88
C GLU A 102 6.58 -7.11 -5.08
N GLU A 103 7.04 -6.70 -6.26
CA GLU A 103 6.67 -7.27 -7.55
C GLU A 103 7.23 -8.69 -7.74
N GLN A 104 8.26 -9.04 -6.97
CA GLN A 104 8.87 -10.37 -6.91
C GLN A 104 8.28 -11.25 -5.78
N GLY A 105 7.19 -10.81 -5.15
CA GLY A 105 6.46 -11.57 -4.14
C GLY A 105 6.61 -11.02 -2.72
N THR A 106 6.42 -9.70 -2.54
CA THR A 106 6.37 -9.02 -1.22
C THR A 106 7.59 -9.28 -0.33
N LEU A 107 8.77 -9.46 -0.93
CA LEU A 107 9.97 -9.91 -0.21
C LEU A 107 10.44 -8.90 0.85
N GLY A 108 10.40 -7.60 0.52
CA GLY A 108 10.82 -6.55 1.44
C GLY A 108 9.91 -6.40 2.66
N SER A 109 8.59 -6.48 2.49
CA SER A 109 7.64 -6.40 3.61
C SER A 109 7.68 -7.67 4.46
N ASN A 110 7.83 -8.85 3.86
CA ASN A 110 8.02 -10.11 4.59
C ASN A 110 9.31 -10.12 5.41
N TYR A 111 10.42 -9.65 4.83
CA TYR A 111 11.69 -9.51 5.55
C TYR A 111 11.53 -8.55 6.75
N TYR A 112 10.91 -7.39 6.51
CA TYR A 112 10.67 -6.41 7.57
C TYR A 112 9.78 -6.96 8.69
N PHE A 113 8.68 -7.64 8.34
CA PHE A 113 7.82 -8.28 9.33
C PHE A 113 8.58 -9.28 10.19
N ASN A 114 9.40 -10.15 9.60
CA ASN A 114 10.18 -11.13 10.36
C ASN A 114 11.19 -10.45 11.29
N ASP A 115 11.91 -9.44 10.80
CA ASP A 115 12.90 -8.68 11.56
C ASP A 115 12.27 -7.88 12.73
N HIS A 116 11.02 -7.41 12.56
CA HIS A 116 10.33 -6.60 13.57
C HIS A 116 9.33 -7.40 14.42
N SER A 117 9.06 -8.66 14.10
CA SER A 117 8.08 -9.49 14.83
C SER A 117 8.45 -9.76 16.30
N SER A 118 9.74 -9.62 16.64
CA SER A 118 10.27 -9.80 17.98
C SER A 118 10.64 -8.49 18.68
N THR A 119 10.30 -7.33 18.12
CA THR A 119 10.56 -6.04 18.77
C THR A 119 9.41 -5.68 19.73
N GLU A 120 9.66 -4.69 20.59
CA GLU A 120 8.63 -4.14 21.49
C GLU A 120 7.67 -3.17 20.77
N GLU A 121 7.88 -2.94 19.47
CA GLU A 121 7.05 -2.03 18.69
C GLU A 121 5.66 -2.62 18.42
N ARG A 122 4.63 -1.80 18.61
CA ARG A 122 3.24 -2.22 18.46
C ARG A 122 2.58 -1.53 17.29
N PHE A 123 2.38 -2.26 16.20
CA PHE A 123 1.61 -1.76 15.05
C PHE A 123 0.12 -1.70 15.40
N VAL A 124 -0.45 -0.50 15.44
CA VAL A 124 -1.88 -0.27 15.75
C VAL A 124 -2.71 -0.07 14.49
N PHE A 125 -2.05 0.28 13.38
CA PHE A 125 -2.66 0.46 12.08
C PHE A 125 -1.58 0.28 11.01
N ALA A 126 -1.94 -0.37 9.91
CA ALA A 126 -1.11 -0.45 8.72
C ALA A 126 -1.97 -0.19 7.48
N SER A 127 -1.38 0.51 6.51
CA SER A 127 -1.99 0.77 5.22
C SER A 127 -0.95 0.78 4.12
N GLU A 128 -1.40 0.45 2.91
CA GLU A 128 -0.61 0.45 1.70
C GLU A 128 -1.39 1.09 0.55
N SER A 129 -0.71 1.84 -0.30
CA SER A 129 -1.29 2.60 -1.40
C SER A 129 -0.85 2.09 -2.78
N ASP A 130 -0.99 0.81 -3.05
CA ASP A 130 -0.49 0.16 -4.27
C ASP A 130 -1.62 -0.21 -5.26
N GLN A 131 -2.42 0.75 -5.74
CA GLN A 131 -3.44 0.45 -6.76
C GLN A 131 -3.64 1.65 -7.72
N GLY A 132 -2.54 2.31 -8.08
CA GLY A 132 -2.56 3.49 -8.94
C GLY A 132 -2.90 4.81 -8.24
N ALA A 133 -2.93 5.89 -9.02
CA ALA A 133 -3.07 7.27 -8.53
C ALA A 133 -4.24 8.05 -9.14
N PHE A 134 -5.17 7.35 -9.79
CA PHE A 134 -6.33 8.01 -10.39
C PHE A 134 -7.34 8.45 -9.32
N ARG A 135 -8.15 9.46 -9.65
CA ARG A 135 -9.28 9.84 -8.80
C ARG A 135 -10.23 8.66 -8.63
N PRO A 136 -10.73 8.42 -7.41
CA PRO A 136 -11.63 7.31 -7.14
C PRO A 136 -13.01 7.61 -7.74
N HIS A 137 -13.25 7.26 -9.01
CA HIS A 137 -14.55 7.44 -9.68
C HIS A 137 -15.13 6.15 -10.29
N ASN A 138 -14.50 5.01 -10.06
CA ASN A 138 -14.87 3.75 -10.70
C ASN A 138 -15.12 2.63 -9.67
N TYR A 139 -15.39 1.42 -10.15
CA TYR A 139 -15.65 0.27 -9.28
C TYR A 139 -14.45 -0.13 -8.39
N ASN A 140 -13.24 0.36 -8.65
CA ASN A 140 -12.05 0.15 -7.84
C ASN A 140 -11.85 1.22 -6.76
N SER A 141 -12.78 2.15 -6.59
CA SER A 141 -12.75 3.21 -5.55
C SER A 141 -13.09 2.65 -4.17
N ILE A 142 -12.23 1.76 -3.66
CA ILE A 142 -12.47 0.91 -2.51
C ILE A 142 -11.27 0.96 -1.56
N LEU A 143 -11.53 1.20 -0.28
CA LEU A 143 -10.58 0.86 0.78
C LEU A 143 -10.81 -0.58 1.18
N ARG A 144 -9.85 -1.45 0.86
CA ARG A 144 -9.87 -2.84 1.34
C ARG A 144 -9.46 -2.85 2.79
N TYR A 145 -10.30 -3.41 3.65
CA TYR A 145 -10.12 -3.40 5.09
C TYR A 145 -9.97 -4.82 5.63
N GLN A 146 -9.07 -5.00 6.59
CA GLN A 146 -8.90 -6.22 7.37
C GLN A 146 -8.76 -5.85 8.85
N GLY A 147 -9.54 -6.51 9.71
CA GLY A 147 -9.58 -6.23 11.15
C GLY A 147 -10.98 -6.43 11.72
N ASP A 148 -11.21 -5.91 12.92
CA ASP A 148 -12.48 -6.08 13.63
C ASP A 148 -13.61 -5.15 13.15
N LYS A 149 -14.83 -5.44 13.63
CA LYS A 149 -16.03 -4.68 13.24
C LYS A 149 -16.06 -3.27 13.82
N GLU A 150 -15.41 -3.02 14.96
CA GLU A 150 -15.42 -1.71 15.61
C GLU A 150 -14.54 -0.73 14.84
N HIS A 151 -13.32 -1.11 14.51
CA HIS A 151 -12.41 -0.32 13.69
C HIS A 151 -12.94 -0.14 12.25
N ARG A 152 -13.65 -1.14 11.71
CA ARG A 152 -14.35 -0.99 10.44
C ARG A 152 -15.38 0.14 10.45
N LYS A 153 -16.18 0.27 11.53
CA LYS A 153 -17.17 1.36 11.66
C LYS A 153 -16.48 2.73 11.69
N LEU A 154 -15.35 2.84 12.39
CA LEU A 154 -14.56 4.08 12.39
C LEU A 154 -14.10 4.44 10.97
N LEU A 155 -13.61 3.46 10.19
CA LEU A 155 -13.21 3.70 8.80
C LEU A 155 -14.40 4.11 7.92
N GLU A 156 -15.59 3.53 8.14
CA GLU A 156 -16.82 3.93 7.45
C GLU A 156 -17.21 5.39 7.76
N GLN A 157 -17.02 5.86 8.99
CA GLN A 157 -17.24 7.26 9.36
C GLN A 157 -16.25 8.19 8.64
N ILE A 158 -14.97 7.81 8.55
CA ILE A 158 -13.96 8.56 7.79
C ILE A 158 -14.37 8.65 6.32
N VAL A 159 -14.75 7.52 5.72
CA VAL A 159 -15.20 7.47 4.32
C VAL A 159 -16.45 8.32 4.10
N LEU A 160 -17.39 8.37 5.05
CA LEU A 160 -18.56 9.24 4.95
C LEU A 160 -18.17 10.73 4.87
N VAL A 161 -17.18 11.16 5.67
CA VAL A 161 -16.66 12.54 5.60
C VAL A 161 -15.99 12.80 4.25
N LEU A 162 -15.18 11.86 3.76
CA LEU A 162 -14.53 11.98 2.43
C LEU A 162 -15.55 12.06 1.30
N ASN A 163 -16.59 11.22 1.34
CA ASN A 163 -17.68 11.21 0.37
C ASN A 163 -18.45 12.54 0.35
N THR A 164 -18.71 13.10 1.53
CA THR A 164 -19.36 14.42 1.67
C THR A 164 -18.51 15.55 1.07
N ASN A 165 -17.19 15.35 0.97
CA ASN A 165 -16.25 16.26 0.34
C ASN A 165 -15.87 15.87 -1.10
N GLY A 166 -16.69 15.04 -1.77
CA GLY A 166 -16.54 14.74 -3.19
C GLY A 166 -15.47 13.68 -3.53
N ILE A 167 -15.03 12.88 -2.56
CA ILE A 167 -14.11 11.76 -2.77
C ILE A 167 -14.89 10.45 -2.59
N PRO A 168 -15.47 9.85 -3.64
CA PRO A 168 -16.41 8.75 -3.48
C PRO A 168 -15.69 7.42 -3.28
N LEU A 169 -15.46 7.08 -2.02
CA LEU A 169 -14.87 5.82 -1.57
C LEU A 169 -15.92 4.94 -0.89
N ARG A 170 -15.62 3.64 -0.84
CA ARG A 170 -16.36 2.65 -0.04
C ARG A 170 -15.40 1.73 0.67
N VAL A 171 -15.79 1.28 1.86
CA VAL A 171 -15.05 0.24 2.59
C VAL A 171 -15.53 -1.13 2.11
N ARG A 172 -14.60 -2.02 1.79
CA ARG A 172 -14.91 -3.43 1.51
C ARG A 172 -13.97 -4.30 2.33
N ASN A 173 -14.50 -5.36 2.93
CA ASN A 173 -13.65 -6.33 3.59
C ASN A 173 -12.74 -7.00 2.56
N SER A 174 -11.46 -7.16 2.92
CA SER A 174 -10.54 -8.02 2.16
C SER A 174 -11.15 -9.41 2.01
N ARG A 175 -10.87 -10.09 0.89
CA ARG A 175 -11.32 -11.46 0.65
C ARG A 175 -10.70 -12.43 1.66
N ASP A 176 -9.51 -12.09 2.13
CA ASP A 176 -8.71 -12.88 3.06
C ASP A 176 -8.89 -12.34 4.49
N GLN A 177 -10.15 -12.13 4.94
CA GLN A 177 -10.41 -11.80 6.34
C GLN A 177 -9.85 -12.92 7.22
N VAL A 178 -8.72 -12.67 7.86
CA VAL A 178 -8.26 -13.51 8.96
C VAL A 178 -9.06 -13.12 10.19
N SER A 179 -9.74 -14.08 10.83
CA SER A 179 -10.37 -13.84 12.12
C SER A 179 -9.26 -13.67 13.17
N PHE A 180 -8.99 -12.43 13.55
CA PHE A 180 -8.17 -12.16 14.73
C PHE A 180 -8.99 -12.55 15.96
N ARG A 181 -8.47 -13.47 16.77
CA ARG A 181 -9.04 -13.86 18.07
C ARG A 181 -8.56 -12.92 19.14
#